data_AF-A0A7J4MT72-F1
#
_entry.id   AF-A0A7J4MT72-F1
#
_cell.length_a   1.000
_cell.length_b   1.000
_cell.length_c   1.000
_cell.angle_alpha   90.00
_cell.angle_beta   90.00
_cell.angle_gamma   90.00
#
_symmetry.space_group_name_H-M   'P 1'
#
loop_
_entity.id
_entity.type
_entity.pdbx_description
1 polymer ?
#
loop_
_entity_poly.entity_id
_entity_poly.type
_entity_poly.pdbx_seq_one_letter_code
_entity_poly.pdbx_strand_id
1 'polypeptide(L)'
;MFYKNKSFLFGKSNSERLIIKENKKKAKLLIFYAKKLIDKAIFVKIKKSKDLGEQIHLLEYSLKVALEKKIYLFRQKIKLFKSKGIDVFFISIKVNLLNLKIKYFNVTHNKRDFKIVMKLIEEVEKEIKNV
;
A
#
# COMPACT_ATOMS: atom_id res chain seq x y z
N MET A 1 1.82 -20.16 57.73
CA MET A 1 0.82 -19.25 57.14
C MET A 1 1.41 -18.69 55.85
N PHE A 2 1.20 -19.36 54.72
CA PHE A 2 1.78 -18.96 53.43
C PHE A 2 0.96 -17.82 52.84
N TYR A 3 1.57 -16.64 52.69
CA TYR A 3 0.97 -15.53 51.98
C TYR A 3 0.77 -15.92 50.51
N LYS A 4 -0.50 -15.92 50.08
CA LYS A 4 -0.92 -16.07 48.69
C LYS A 4 -0.18 -15.04 47.84
N ASN A 5 0.69 -15.50 46.95
CA ASN A 5 1.17 -14.73 45.81
C ASN A 5 -0.06 -14.36 44.95
N LYS A 6 -0.59 -13.16 45.17
CA LYS A 6 -1.50 -12.51 44.21
C LYS A 6 -0.68 -12.27 42.95
N SER A 7 -0.97 -13.05 41.92
CA SER A 7 -0.55 -12.81 40.55
C SER A 7 -0.77 -11.34 40.21
N PHE A 8 0.33 -10.60 40.05
CA PHE A 8 0.33 -9.24 39.54
C PHE A 8 -0.17 -9.29 38.09
N LEU A 9 -1.47 -9.08 37.90
CA LEU A 9 -2.08 -8.82 36.60
C LEU A 9 -1.60 -7.44 36.14
N PHE A 10 -0.39 -7.36 35.58
CA PHE A 10 0.06 -6.18 34.86
C PHE A 10 -0.78 -6.04 33.58
N GLY A 11 -1.85 -5.26 33.68
CA GLY A 11 -2.55 -4.76 32.50
C GLY A 11 -1.61 -3.89 31.67
N LYS A 12 -1.66 -4.03 30.35
CA LYS A 12 -0.85 -3.29 29.37
C LYS A 12 -0.72 -1.80 29.73
N SER A 13 0.50 -1.27 29.65
CA SER A 13 0.80 0.14 29.92
C SER A 13 0.02 1.09 29.00
N ASN A 14 -0.17 2.35 29.40
CA ASN A 14 -0.90 3.33 28.57
C ASN A 14 -0.22 3.56 27.20
N SER A 15 1.11 3.49 27.14
CA SER A 15 1.89 3.55 25.89
C SER A 15 1.62 2.36 24.98
N GLU A 16 1.61 1.13 25.50
CA GLU A 16 1.26 -0.07 24.73
C GLU A 16 -0.17 0.00 24.17
N ARG A 17 -1.13 0.51 24.96
CA ARG A 17 -2.52 0.68 24.51
C ARG A 17 -2.61 1.68 23.34
N LEU A 18 -1.85 2.77 23.40
CA LEU A 18 -1.77 3.76 22.32
C LEU A 18 -1.19 3.16 21.03
N ILE A 19 -0.07 2.44 21.12
CA ILE A 19 0.58 1.78 19.98
C ILE A 19 -0.38 0.78 19.32
N ILE A 20 -1.09 -0.03 20.11
CA ILE A 20 -2.08 -1.00 19.59
C ILE A 20 -3.22 -0.27 18.85
N LYS A 21 -3.69 0.87 19.39
CA LYS A 21 -4.76 1.68 18.77
C LYS A 21 -4.30 2.26 17.43
N GLU A 22 -3.07 2.75 17.34
CA GLU A 22 -2.49 3.28 16.12
C GLU A 22 -2.27 2.20 15.06
N ASN A 23 -1.71 1.05 15.44
CA ASN A 23 -1.52 -0.09 14.55
C ASN A 23 -2.86 -0.61 14.00
N LYS A 24 -3.92 -0.64 14.82
CA LYS A 24 -5.26 -1.01 14.34
C LYS A 24 -5.80 0.00 13.31
N LYS A 25 -5.60 1.30 13.52
CA LYS A 25 -5.97 2.33 12.52
C LYS A 25 -5.18 2.16 11.23
N LYS A 26 -3.87 1.91 11.33
CA LYS A 26 -2.97 1.63 10.20
C LYS A 26 -3.46 0.45 9.38
N ALA A 27 -3.66 -0.70 10.02
CA ALA A 27 -4.09 -1.93 9.38
C ALA A 27 -5.41 -1.72 8.63
N LYS A 28 -6.41 -1.05 9.22
CA LYS A 28 -7.68 -0.74 8.52
C LYS A 28 -7.49 0.05 7.23
N LEU A 29 -6.62 1.06 7.27
CA LEU A 29 -6.34 1.91 6.12
C LEU A 29 -5.57 1.14 5.03
N LEU A 30 -4.55 0.38 5.42
CA LEU A 30 -3.79 -0.49 4.51
C LEU A 30 -4.69 -1.53 3.87
N ILE A 31 -5.58 -2.18 4.64
CA ILE A 31 -6.56 -3.15 4.14
C ILE A 31 -7.48 -2.52 3.08
N PHE A 32 -7.98 -1.31 3.33
CA PHE A 32 -8.85 -0.61 2.39
C PHE A 32 -8.17 -0.41 1.02
N TYR A 33 -6.88 -0.08 1.03
CA TYR A 33 -6.09 0.15 -0.17
C TYR A 33 -5.60 -1.14 -0.84
N ALA A 34 -5.14 -2.09 -0.04
CA ALA A 34 -4.74 -3.43 -0.47
C ALA A 34 -5.85 -4.12 -1.26
N LYS A 35 -7.10 -4.01 -0.80
CA LYS A 35 -8.27 -4.56 -1.49
C LYS A 35 -8.44 -4.06 -2.93
N LYS A 36 -7.94 -2.87 -3.27
CA LYS A 36 -8.07 -2.26 -4.60
C LYS A 36 -6.93 -2.60 -5.55
N LEU A 37 -5.74 -2.88 -5.02
CA LEU A 37 -4.50 -2.99 -5.82
C LEU A 37 -3.89 -4.39 -5.81
N ILE A 38 -4.07 -5.14 -4.74
CA ILE A 38 -3.45 -6.45 -4.56
C ILE A 38 -4.38 -7.51 -5.10
N ASP A 39 -3.80 -8.56 -5.69
CA ASP A 39 -4.53 -9.76 -6.08
C ASP A 39 -5.36 -10.33 -4.91
N LYS A 40 -6.60 -10.71 -5.20
CA LYS A 40 -7.56 -11.19 -4.21
C LYS A 40 -7.03 -12.39 -3.43
N ALA A 41 -6.33 -13.33 -4.08
CA ALA A 41 -5.79 -14.51 -3.42
C ALA A 41 -4.69 -14.15 -2.42
N ILE A 42 -3.81 -13.21 -2.79
CA ILE A 42 -2.74 -12.70 -1.91
C ILE A 42 -3.37 -11.94 -0.73
N PHE A 43 -4.32 -11.05 -1.00
CA PHE A 43 -5.02 -10.28 0.04
C PHE A 43 -5.71 -11.17 1.07
N VAL A 44 -6.39 -12.24 0.65
CA VAL A 44 -7.05 -13.19 1.56
C VAL A 44 -6.04 -13.89 2.46
N LYS A 45 -4.86 -14.26 1.94
CA LYS A 45 -3.79 -14.87 2.76
C LYS A 45 -3.28 -13.90 3.83
N ILE A 46 -2.98 -12.65 3.45
CA ILE A 46 -2.49 -11.63 4.39
C ILE A 46 -3.53 -11.31 5.47
N LYS A 47 -4.81 -11.24 5.10
CA LYS A 47 -5.90 -10.95 6.05
C LYS A 47 -6.06 -12.03 7.13
N LYS A 48 -5.65 -13.27 6.86
CA LYS A 48 -5.72 -14.39 7.80
C LYS A 48 -4.59 -14.40 8.85
N SER A 49 -3.55 -13.56 8.71
CA SER A 49 -2.52 -13.49 9.76
C SER A 49 -3.13 -13.06 11.09
N LYS A 50 -2.70 -13.75 12.16
CA LYS A 50 -3.14 -13.50 13.54
C LYS A 50 -2.36 -12.35 14.19
N ASP A 51 -1.15 -12.09 13.71
CA ASP A 51 -0.29 -11.02 14.22
C ASP A 51 -0.54 -9.72 13.45
N LEU A 52 -0.90 -8.66 14.19
CA LEU A 52 -1.22 -7.37 13.60
C LEU A 52 0.01 -6.68 12.99
N GLY A 53 1.19 -6.85 13.59
CA GLY A 53 2.45 -6.30 13.10
C GLY A 53 2.87 -6.96 11.80
N GLU A 54 2.87 -8.29 11.77
CA GLU A 54 3.13 -9.08 10.56
C GLU A 54 2.14 -8.72 9.45
N GLN A 55 0.83 -8.63 9.77
CA GLN A 55 -0.19 -8.23 8.81
C GLN A 55 0.09 -6.85 8.21
N ILE A 56 0.49 -5.87 9.02
CA ILE A 56 0.85 -4.52 8.55
C ILE A 56 2.03 -4.61 7.57
N HIS A 57 3.12 -5.29 7.96
CA HIS A 57 4.31 -5.39 7.12
C HIS A 57 4.02 -6.08 5.78
N LEU A 58 3.26 -7.18 5.80
CA LEU A 58 2.85 -7.89 4.59
C LEU A 58 1.98 -7.01 3.68
N LEU A 59 1.07 -6.21 4.25
CA LEU A 59 0.23 -5.28 3.49
C LEU A 59 1.07 -4.17 2.85
N GLU A 60 2.00 -3.56 3.59
CA GLU A 60 2.88 -2.50 3.08
C GLU A 60 3.76 -3.01 1.93
N TYR A 61 4.43 -4.14 2.15
CA TYR A 61 5.27 -4.76 1.14
C TYR A 61 4.47 -5.11 -0.11
N SER A 62 3.32 -5.78 0.05
CA SER A 62 2.49 -6.20 -1.08
C SER A 62 1.90 -5.02 -1.85
N LEU A 63 1.54 -3.92 -1.16
CA LEU A 63 1.11 -2.68 -1.81
C LEU A 63 2.23 -2.08 -2.66
N LYS A 64 3.45 -2.00 -2.12
CA LYS A 64 4.62 -1.49 -2.84
C LYS A 64 4.89 -2.31 -4.11
N VAL A 65 4.91 -3.63 -3.98
CA VAL A 65 5.10 -4.55 -5.11
C VAL A 65 3.99 -4.39 -6.17
N ALA A 66 2.73 -4.26 -5.74
CA ALA A 66 1.61 -4.05 -6.68
C ALA A 66 1.74 -2.73 -7.46
N LEU A 67 2.16 -1.66 -6.78
CA LEU A 67 2.40 -0.36 -7.39
C LEU A 67 3.57 -0.39 -8.38
N GLU A 68 4.68 -1.02 -8.02
CA GLU A 68 5.85 -1.21 -8.90
C GLU A 68 5.49 -2.04 -10.14
N LYS A 69 4.70 -3.11 -9.97
CA LYS A 69 4.19 -3.90 -11.08
C LYS A 69 3.33 -3.06 -12.03
N LYS A 70 2.48 -2.16 -11.52
CA LYS A 70 1.71 -1.24 -12.37
C LYS A 70 2.61 -0.31 -13.19
N ILE A 71 3.63 0.30 -12.57
CA ILE A 71 4.59 1.14 -13.31
C ILE A 71 5.26 0.34 -14.43
N TYR A 72 5.70 -0.88 -14.12
CA TYR A 72 6.32 -1.75 -15.12
C TYR A 72 5.37 -1.97 -16.32
N LEU A 73 4.10 -2.31 -16.06
CA LEU A 73 3.11 -2.49 -17.12
C LEU A 73 2.86 -1.22 -17.93
N PHE A 74 2.80 -0.04 -17.30
CA PHE A 74 2.67 1.22 -18.02
C PHE A 74 3.87 1.49 -18.91
N ARG A 75 5.09 1.22 -18.44
CA ARG A 75 6.31 1.36 -19.26
C ARG A 75 6.29 0.44 -20.48
N GLN A 76 5.80 -0.79 -20.33
CA GLN A 76 5.67 -1.70 -21.48
C GLN A 76 4.65 -1.19 -22.50
N LYS A 77 3.50 -0.67 -22.05
CA LYS A 77 2.52 -0.04 -22.93
C LYS A 77 3.07 1.19 -23.65
N ILE A 78 3.77 2.07 -22.93
CA ILE A 78 4.45 3.23 -23.53
C ILE A 78 5.42 2.79 -24.63
N LYS A 79 6.25 1.77 -24.37
CA LYS A 79 7.17 1.23 -25.39
C LYS A 79 6.43 0.75 -26.65
N LEU A 80 5.33 0.01 -26.46
CA LEU A 80 4.49 -0.48 -27.56
C LEU A 80 3.85 0.67 -28.36
N PHE A 81 3.37 1.71 -27.70
CA PHE A 81 2.80 2.88 -28.37
C PHE A 81 3.86 3.65 -29.16
N LYS A 82 5.05 3.84 -28.60
CA LYS A 82 6.19 4.44 -29.33
C LYS A 82 6.54 3.67 -30.59
N SER A 83 6.58 2.33 -30.53
CA SER A 83 6.85 1.51 -31.72
C SER A 83 5.76 1.60 -32.78
N LYS A 84 4.55 2.03 -32.41
CA LYS A 84 3.43 2.29 -33.33
C LYS A 84 3.37 3.75 -33.83
N GLY A 85 4.33 4.59 -33.44
CA GLY A 85 4.37 6.01 -33.82
C GLY A 85 3.35 6.88 -33.07
N ILE A 86 2.77 6.38 -31.97
CA ILE A 86 1.80 7.11 -31.17
C ILE A 86 2.54 8.04 -30.20
N ASP A 87 2.10 9.30 -30.10
CA ASP A 87 2.65 10.25 -29.13
C ASP A 87 2.24 9.84 -27.69
N VAL A 88 3.25 9.71 -26.84
CA VAL A 88 3.12 9.29 -25.44
C VAL A 88 3.86 10.23 -24.49
N PHE A 89 4.15 11.46 -24.93
CA PHE A 89 4.90 12.43 -24.12
C PHE A 89 4.27 12.64 -22.74
N PHE A 90 2.98 12.97 -22.69
CA PHE A 90 2.26 13.20 -21.44
C PHE A 90 2.18 11.94 -20.55
N ILE A 91 1.87 10.78 -21.14
CA ILE A 91 1.81 9.50 -20.43
C ILE A 91 3.18 9.19 -19.81
N SER A 92 4.27 9.42 -20.55
CA SER A 92 5.65 9.17 -20.10
C SER A 92 6.02 10.05 -18.91
N ILE A 93 5.66 11.35 -18.95
CA ILE A 93 5.90 12.28 -17.83
C ILE A 93 5.16 11.82 -16.58
N LYS A 94 3.86 11.49 -16.70
CA LYS A 94 3.05 11.06 -15.57
C LYS A 94 3.55 9.75 -14.96
N VAL A 95 3.96 8.78 -15.78
CA VAL A 95 4.55 7.53 -15.30
C VAL A 95 5.89 7.75 -14.59
N ASN A 96 6.71 8.69 -15.06
CA ASN A 96 7.96 9.05 -14.37
C ASN A 96 7.70 9.72 -13.02
N LEU A 97 6.74 10.64 -12.95
CA LEU A 97 6.31 11.25 -11.69
C LEU A 97 5.77 10.22 -10.71
N LEU A 98 4.95 9.28 -11.20
CA LEU A 98 4.41 8.17 -10.43
C LEU A 98 5.54 7.28 -9.87
N ASN A 99 6.56 6.97 -10.69
CA ASN A 99 7.73 6.20 -10.27
C ASN A 99 8.53 6.90 -9.17
N LEU A 100 8.75 8.21 -9.28
CA LEU A 100 9.40 8.98 -8.22
C LEU A 100 8.58 8.94 -6.94
N LYS A 101 7.27 9.21 -7.03
CA LYS A 101 6.38 9.17 -5.86
C LYS A 101 6.37 7.81 -5.19
N ILE A 102 6.37 6.70 -5.94
CA ILE A 102 6.43 5.33 -5.40
C ILE A 102 7.80 5.01 -4.78
N LYS A 103 8.90 5.48 -5.35
CA LYS A 103 10.25 5.30 -4.78
C LYS A 103 10.37 5.95 -3.40
N TYR A 104 9.78 7.13 -3.24
CA TYR A 104 9.70 7.85 -1.96
C TYR A 104 8.41 7.53 -1.18
N PHE A 105 7.59 6.59 -1.66
CA PHE A 105 6.36 6.21 -1.00
C PHE A 105 6.73 5.34 0.20
N ASN A 106 6.95 6.00 1.33
CA ASN A 106 6.72 5.35 2.59
C ASN A 106 5.22 5.10 2.66
N VAL A 107 4.82 3.84 2.89
CA VAL A 107 3.42 3.48 3.18
C VAL A 107 3.06 3.99 4.58
N THR A 108 3.41 5.24 4.88
CA THR A 108 3.07 5.91 6.11
C THR A 108 1.58 6.25 6.05
N HIS A 109 1.01 6.42 7.24
CA HIS A 109 -0.41 6.60 7.53
C HIS A 109 -1.07 7.81 6.85
N ASN A 110 -0.34 8.55 6.01
CA ASN A 110 -0.83 9.71 5.32
C ASN A 110 -1.77 9.31 4.19
N LYS A 111 -3.06 9.24 4.52
CA LYS A 111 -4.17 9.00 3.59
C LYS A 111 -4.09 9.88 2.34
N ARG A 112 -3.52 11.09 2.44
CA ARG A 112 -3.39 12.03 1.31
C ARG A 112 -2.38 11.53 0.27
N ASP A 113 -1.23 11.03 0.70
CA ASP A 113 -0.16 10.59 -0.22
C ASP A 113 -0.63 9.40 -1.06
N PHE A 114 -1.28 8.41 -0.44
CA PHE A 114 -1.84 7.28 -1.17
C PHE A 114 -2.95 7.71 -2.14
N LYS A 115 -3.82 8.65 -1.75
CA LYS A 115 -4.85 9.20 -2.66
C LYS A 115 -4.22 9.86 -3.89
N ILE A 116 -3.13 10.62 -3.70
CA ILE A 116 -2.40 11.26 -4.80
C ILE A 116 -1.83 10.21 -5.74
N VAL A 117 -1.18 9.16 -5.20
CA VAL A 117 -0.64 8.05 -6.00
C VAL A 117 -1.74 7.36 -6.79
N MET A 118 -2.88 7.04 -6.15
CA MET A 118 -4.01 6.41 -6.83
C MET A 118 -4.60 7.28 -7.93
N LYS A 119 -4.78 8.58 -7.66
CA LYS A 119 -5.31 9.51 -8.66
C LYS A 119 -4.40 9.57 -9.89
N LEU A 120 -3.08 9.63 -9.69
CA LEU A 120 -2.11 9.59 -10.79
C LEU A 120 -2.18 8.28 -11.58
N ILE A 121 -2.35 7.13 -10.91
CA ILE A 121 -2.56 5.84 -11.59
C ILE A 121 -3.82 5.89 -12.46
N GLU A 122 -4.94 6.39 -11.92
CA GLU A 122 -6.20 6.50 -12.66
C GLU A 122 -6.08 7.46 -13.86
N GLU A 123 -5.36 8.57 -13.71
CA GLU A 123 -5.11 9.51 -14.81
C GLU A 123 -4.27 8.86 -15.92
N VAL A 124 -3.20 8.14 -15.56
CA VAL A 124 -2.37 7.40 -16.53
C VAL A 124 -3.20 6.32 -17.24
N GLU A 125 -4.04 5.58 -16.50
CA GLU A 125 -4.91 4.56 -17.09
C GLU A 125 -5.94 5.14 -18.05
N LYS A 126 -6.48 6.32 -17.77
CA LYS A 126 -7.40 7.03 -18.66
C LYS A 126 -6.70 7.49 -19.93
N GLU A 127 -5.53 8.12 -19.81
CA GLU A 127 -4.78 8.56 -20.99
C GLU A 127 -4.37 7.38 -21.88
N ILE A 128 -3.88 6.28 -21.29
CA ILE A 128 -3.55 5.05 -22.04
C ILE A 128 -4.76 4.46 -22.79
N LYS A 129 -5.99 4.70 -22.33
CA LYS A 129 -7.21 4.22 -23.01
C LYS A 129 -7.65 5.14 -24.16
N ASN A 130 -7.27 6.40 -24.12
CA ASN A 130 -7.71 7.42 -25.06
C ASN A 130 -6.71 7.64 -26.22
N VAL A 131 -5.64 6.86 -26.21
CA VAL A 131 -4.48 6.95 -27.11
C VAL A 131 -4.31 5.59 -27.78
#